data_AF-A0A924YZL5-F1
#
_entry.id   AF-A0A924YZL5-F1
#
_cell.length_a   1.000
_cell.length_b   1.000
_cell.length_c   1.000
_cell.angle_alpha   90.00
_cell.angle_beta   90.00
_cell.angle_gamma   90.00
#
_symmetry.space_group_name_H-M   'P 1'
#
loop_
_entity.id
_entity.type
_entity.pdbx_description
1 polymer ?
#
loop_
_entity_poly.entity_id
_entity_poly.type
_entity_poly.pdbx_seq_one_letter_code
_entity_poly.pdbx_strand_id
1 'polypeptide(L)'
;NLQLPEDLPAAQQPRHLVSVALARNPLFVTGAVPKSVYPPLFNRYGGGTDTNHFGDHIDNAVRTHAATARHVRTDIACSLFLSDPVSYDGGELVVQDTYGEQRIKFDAGDLVMYPGTSVHRVEPVIRGERLACFFWVESMVRADAQRRLLYDMDMAITGLRRQGQARLAPGASDSPEVVRLTGCYHNLLRMWADV
;
A
#
# COMPACT_ATOMS: atom_id res chain seq x y z
N ASN A 1 1.73 -19.25 7.57
CA ASN A 1 0.97 -18.34 6.69
C ASN A 1 -0.12 -19.11 5.94
N LEU A 2 -1.34 -19.25 6.48
CA LEU A 2 -2.45 -19.86 5.71
C LEU A 2 -3.01 -18.84 4.72
N GLN A 3 -3.20 -19.24 3.47
CA GLN A 3 -3.70 -18.34 2.42
C GLN A 3 -4.98 -18.88 1.79
N LEU A 4 -5.92 -17.98 1.50
CA LEU A 4 -7.10 -18.31 0.70
C LEU A 4 -6.64 -18.61 -0.74
N PRO A 5 -7.02 -19.76 -1.34
CA PRO A 5 -6.58 -20.09 -2.69
C PRO A 5 -6.94 -19.01 -3.71
N GLU A 6 -6.01 -18.76 -4.65
CA GLU A 6 -6.15 -17.63 -5.58
C GLU A 6 -7.36 -17.80 -6.51
N ASP A 7 -7.66 -19.03 -6.93
CA ASP A 7 -8.73 -19.40 -7.85
C ASP A 7 -10.09 -19.63 -7.17
N LEU A 8 -10.15 -19.54 -5.84
CA LEU A 8 -11.39 -19.78 -5.11
C LEU A 8 -12.44 -18.70 -5.46
N PRO A 9 -13.65 -19.06 -5.92
CA PRO A 9 -14.69 -18.09 -6.27
C PRO A 9 -15.03 -17.12 -5.13
N ALA A 10 -14.99 -17.59 -3.88
CA ALA A 10 -15.23 -16.78 -2.69
C ALA A 10 -14.22 -15.63 -2.51
N ALA A 11 -13.04 -15.68 -3.15
CA ALA A 11 -12.06 -14.61 -3.10
C ALA A 11 -12.39 -13.44 -4.05
N GLN A 12 -13.29 -13.63 -5.03
CA GLN A 12 -13.57 -12.62 -6.06
C GLN A 12 -14.22 -11.36 -5.49
N GLN A 13 -15.25 -11.52 -4.66
CA GLN A 13 -15.96 -10.39 -4.04
C GLN A 13 -15.05 -9.54 -3.12
N PRO A 14 -14.32 -10.11 -2.15
CA PRO A 14 -13.45 -9.30 -1.29
C PRO A 14 -12.29 -8.67 -2.07
N ARG A 15 -11.75 -9.32 -3.12
CA ARG A 15 -10.79 -8.67 -4.03
C ARG A 15 -11.38 -7.44 -4.70
N HIS A 16 -12.59 -7.55 -5.24
CA HIS A 16 -13.25 -6.44 -5.91
C HIS A 16 -13.46 -5.26 -4.94
N LEU A 17 -13.91 -5.55 -3.71
CA LEU A 17 -14.09 -4.52 -2.67
C LEU A 17 -12.78 -3.78 -2.36
N VAL A 18 -11.69 -4.51 -2.14
CA VAL A 18 -10.38 -3.91 -1.87
C VAL A 18 -9.92 -3.09 -3.07
N SER A 19 -9.96 -3.63 -4.29
CA SER A 19 -9.54 -2.91 -5.49
C SER A 19 -10.33 -1.61 -5.72
N VAL A 20 -11.65 -1.63 -5.50
CA VAL A 20 -12.48 -0.42 -5.61
C VAL A 20 -12.15 0.59 -4.53
N ALA A 21 -11.92 0.14 -3.28
CA ALA A 21 -11.54 1.02 -2.18
C ALA A 21 -10.20 1.72 -2.43
N LEU A 22 -9.19 0.97 -2.90
CA LEU A 22 -7.87 1.51 -3.25
C LEU A 22 -7.96 2.54 -4.36
N ALA A 23 -8.69 2.24 -5.45
CA ALA A 23 -8.85 3.16 -6.57
C ALA A 23 -9.55 4.48 -6.19
N ARG A 24 -10.36 4.47 -5.13
CA ARG A 24 -11.07 5.65 -4.61
C ARG A 24 -10.32 6.38 -3.50
N ASN A 25 -9.21 5.86 -3.02
CA ASN A 25 -8.45 6.45 -1.92
C ASN A 25 -7.35 7.39 -2.48
N PRO A 26 -7.49 8.72 -2.34
CA PRO A 26 -6.52 9.66 -2.91
C PRO A 26 -5.12 9.52 -2.29
N LEU A 27 -5.04 9.15 -1.00
CA LEU A 27 -3.76 8.96 -0.29
C LEU A 27 -3.00 7.73 -0.81
N PHE A 28 -3.73 6.66 -1.12
CA PHE A 28 -3.14 5.50 -1.79
C PHE A 28 -2.66 5.87 -3.21
N VAL A 29 -3.50 6.56 -3.99
CA VAL A 29 -3.16 6.93 -5.38
C VAL A 29 -1.93 7.84 -5.44
N THR A 30 -1.83 8.84 -4.56
CA THR A 30 -0.68 9.76 -4.51
C THR A 30 0.58 9.11 -3.96
N GLY A 31 0.45 8.21 -2.96
CA GLY A 31 1.59 7.49 -2.39
C GLY A 31 2.13 6.37 -3.30
N ALA A 32 1.25 5.66 -3.99
CA ALA A 32 1.63 4.48 -4.80
C ALA A 32 1.86 4.81 -6.28
N VAL A 33 1.16 5.81 -6.80
CA VAL A 33 1.18 6.19 -8.23
C VAL A 33 1.00 4.95 -9.13
N PRO A 34 -0.08 4.17 -8.95
CA PRO A 34 -0.15 2.79 -9.43
C PRO A 34 -0.24 2.69 -10.97
N LYS A 35 0.60 1.84 -11.57
CA LYS A 35 0.47 1.35 -12.96
C LYS A 35 -0.40 0.09 -12.99
N SER A 36 -0.10 -0.85 -12.09
CA SER A 36 -0.83 -2.10 -11.94
C SER A 36 -0.84 -2.57 -10.49
N VAL A 37 -1.89 -3.25 -10.07
CA VAL A 37 -2.00 -3.85 -8.74
C VAL A 37 -2.15 -5.36 -8.92
N TYR A 38 -1.24 -6.13 -8.31
CA TYR A 38 -1.39 -7.58 -8.25
C TYR A 38 -2.66 -7.91 -7.47
N PRO A 39 -3.52 -8.85 -7.93
CA PRO A 39 -4.81 -9.08 -7.29
C PRO A 39 -4.70 -9.35 -5.79
N PRO A 40 -5.54 -8.71 -4.96
CA PRO A 40 -5.47 -8.88 -3.51
C PRO A 40 -5.58 -10.33 -3.05
N LEU A 41 -4.64 -10.74 -2.19
CA LEU A 41 -4.60 -12.06 -1.58
C LEU A 41 -4.94 -11.97 -0.10
N PHE A 42 -5.45 -13.04 0.48
CA PHE A 42 -5.91 -13.06 1.87
C PHE A 42 -5.16 -14.13 2.65
N ASN A 43 -4.66 -13.76 3.83
CA ASN A 43 -3.96 -14.67 4.71
C ASN A 43 -4.51 -14.63 6.14
N ARG A 44 -4.20 -15.71 6.87
CA ARG A 44 -4.57 -15.92 8.26
C ARG A 44 -3.38 -16.44 9.05
N TYR A 45 -3.04 -15.74 10.12
CA TYR A 45 -2.05 -16.13 11.13
C TYR A 45 -2.77 -16.41 12.45
N GLY A 46 -2.39 -17.49 13.14
CA GLY A 46 -3.06 -17.98 14.36
C GLY A 46 -2.76 -19.46 14.59
N GLY A 47 -3.10 -19.98 15.77
CA GLY A 47 -2.82 -21.37 16.18
C GLY A 47 -1.73 -21.55 17.24
N GLY A 48 -1.26 -20.46 17.87
CA GLY A 48 -0.24 -20.49 18.93
C GLY A 48 1.19 -20.34 18.41
N THR A 49 2.17 -20.32 19.32
CA THR A 49 3.59 -20.01 19.05
C THR A 49 4.26 -20.92 18.03
N ASP A 50 3.84 -22.18 17.97
CA ASP A 50 4.51 -23.21 17.18
C ASP A 50 3.99 -23.29 15.74
N THR A 51 2.98 -22.47 15.39
CA THR A 51 2.37 -22.51 14.07
C THR A 51 2.18 -21.12 13.46
N ASN A 52 2.33 -21.08 12.14
CA ASN A 52 1.74 -20.04 11.31
C ASN A 52 2.35 -18.63 11.49
N HIS A 53 3.67 -18.48 11.38
CA HIS A 53 4.39 -17.21 11.14
C HIS A 53 4.92 -17.15 9.69
N PHE A 54 5.61 -16.07 9.32
CA PHE A 54 6.34 -15.98 8.05
C PHE A 54 7.66 -15.25 8.29
N GLY A 55 8.78 -15.99 8.19
CA GLY A 55 10.11 -15.50 8.58
C GLY A 55 10.66 -14.41 7.66
N ASP A 56 11.88 -13.96 7.96
CA ASP A 56 12.54 -12.90 7.19
C ASP A 56 12.68 -13.32 5.71
N HIS A 57 12.16 -12.48 4.84
CA HIS A 57 12.23 -12.68 3.40
C HIS A 57 12.13 -11.34 2.67
N ILE A 58 12.47 -11.36 1.38
CA ILE A 58 12.22 -10.28 0.43
C ILE A 58 11.28 -10.85 -0.63
N ASP A 59 10.31 -10.04 -1.08
CA ASP A 59 9.41 -10.47 -2.13
C ASP A 59 10.15 -10.65 -3.46
N ASN A 60 9.65 -11.58 -4.27
CA ASN A 60 10.12 -11.71 -5.65
C ASN A 60 9.88 -10.40 -6.41
N ALA A 61 10.92 -9.90 -7.10
CA ALA A 61 10.88 -8.63 -7.82
C ALA A 61 9.81 -8.56 -8.93
N VAL A 62 9.37 -9.72 -9.43
CA VAL A 62 8.30 -9.84 -10.41
C VAL A 62 7.35 -10.96 -9.98
N ARG A 63 6.05 -10.65 -9.96
CA ARG A 63 4.97 -11.62 -9.75
C ARG A 63 4.25 -11.87 -11.07
N THR A 64 3.86 -13.12 -11.33
CA THR A 64 3.09 -13.50 -12.51
C THR A 64 1.68 -13.85 -12.08
N HIS A 65 0.69 -13.13 -12.58
CA HIS A 65 -0.71 -13.45 -12.29
C HIS A 65 -1.11 -14.70 -13.09
N ALA A 66 -1.36 -15.81 -12.38
CA ALA A 66 -1.54 -17.13 -12.98
C ALA A 66 -2.63 -17.16 -14.06
N ALA A 67 -3.77 -16.48 -13.84
CA ALA A 67 -4.88 -16.53 -14.78
C ALA A 67 -4.70 -15.68 -16.05
N THR A 68 -3.82 -14.67 -16.02
CA THR A 68 -3.62 -13.77 -17.18
C THR A 68 -2.20 -13.80 -17.76
N ALA A 69 -1.29 -14.54 -17.12
CA ALA A 69 0.15 -14.55 -17.41
C ALA A 69 0.82 -13.16 -17.38
N ARG A 70 0.15 -12.14 -16.84
CA ARG A 70 0.70 -10.78 -16.76
C ARG A 70 1.72 -10.70 -15.64
N HIS A 71 2.85 -10.07 -15.93
CA HIS A 71 3.87 -9.74 -14.94
C HIS A 71 3.54 -8.42 -14.25
N VAL A 72 3.79 -8.36 -12.95
CA VAL A 72 3.70 -7.16 -12.12
C VAL A 72 5.03 -7.03 -11.39
N ARG A 73 5.73 -5.91 -11.61
CA ARG A 73 6.92 -5.57 -10.84
C ARG A 73 6.51 -5.15 -9.43
N THR A 74 7.15 -5.70 -8.40
CA THR A 74 6.76 -5.50 -7.01
C THR A 74 7.46 -4.29 -6.38
N ASP A 75 7.18 -3.08 -6.89
CA ASP A 75 7.80 -1.86 -6.36
C ASP A 75 7.39 -1.60 -4.91
N ILE A 76 6.11 -1.84 -4.59
CA ILE A 76 5.52 -1.60 -3.28
C ILE A 76 4.78 -2.86 -2.83
N ALA A 77 5.08 -3.30 -1.61
CA ALA A 77 4.30 -4.31 -0.90
C ALA A 77 3.28 -3.62 0.02
N CYS A 78 2.08 -4.21 0.10
CA CYS A 78 0.96 -3.67 0.85
C CYS A 78 0.39 -4.73 1.80
N SER A 79 -0.05 -4.29 2.97
CA SER A 79 -0.85 -5.10 3.89
C SER A 79 -1.99 -4.28 4.47
N LEU A 80 -3.22 -4.67 4.14
CA LEU A 80 -4.47 -4.20 4.71
C LEU A 80 -4.84 -5.08 5.90
N PHE A 81 -4.96 -4.50 7.08
CA PHE A 81 -5.32 -5.20 8.31
C PHE A 81 -6.83 -5.45 8.34
N LEU A 82 -7.25 -6.70 8.61
CA LEU A 82 -8.67 -7.09 8.65
C LEU A 82 -9.12 -7.57 10.03
N SER A 83 -8.18 -7.80 10.95
CA SER A 83 -8.45 -8.08 12.36
C SER A 83 -8.14 -6.84 13.20
N ASP A 84 -8.98 -6.58 14.21
CA ASP A 84 -8.70 -5.58 15.24
C ASP A 84 -7.41 -5.97 16.00
N PRO A 85 -6.45 -5.06 16.21
CA PRO A 85 -5.19 -5.36 16.87
C PRO A 85 -5.34 -5.87 18.31
N VAL A 86 -6.42 -5.54 19.04
CA VAL A 86 -6.66 -6.08 20.40
C VAL A 86 -7.17 -7.52 20.40
N SER A 87 -7.66 -8.01 19.25
CA SER A 87 -8.22 -9.35 19.14
C SER A 87 -7.16 -10.47 19.09
N TYR A 88 -5.88 -10.13 18.87
CA TYR A 88 -4.77 -11.10 18.82
C TYR A 88 -3.49 -10.57 19.48
N ASP A 89 -2.64 -11.47 19.96
CA ASP A 89 -1.31 -11.14 20.55
C ASP A 89 -0.20 -11.61 19.61
N GLY A 90 0.88 -10.82 19.52
CA GLY A 90 1.89 -10.98 18.48
C GLY A 90 1.36 -10.57 17.09
N GLY A 91 1.86 -11.22 16.04
CA GLY A 91 1.41 -10.98 14.66
C GLY A 91 1.85 -9.65 14.06
N GLU A 92 2.83 -8.96 14.66
CA GLU A 92 3.39 -7.73 14.11
C GLU A 92 4.01 -8.01 12.74
N LEU A 93 3.73 -7.14 11.78
CA LEU A 93 4.52 -7.05 10.56
C LEU A 93 5.79 -6.29 10.92
N VAL A 94 6.94 -6.95 10.82
CA VAL A 94 8.24 -6.31 11.00
C VAL A 94 8.85 -6.03 9.65
N VAL A 95 9.17 -4.78 9.37
CA VAL A 95 9.84 -4.35 8.14
C VAL A 95 11.19 -3.74 8.50
N GLN A 96 12.25 -4.25 7.89
CA GLN A 96 13.59 -3.66 7.99
C GLN A 96 13.70 -2.47 7.05
N ASP A 97 14.11 -1.33 7.61
CA ASP A 97 14.45 -0.11 6.90
C ASP A 97 15.91 0.26 7.18
N THR A 98 16.42 1.26 6.46
CA THR A 98 17.77 1.82 6.51
C THR A 98 18.25 2.09 7.95
N TYR A 99 17.35 2.50 8.84
CA TYR A 99 17.69 2.88 10.22
C TYR A 99 17.22 1.87 11.29
N GLY A 100 16.74 0.69 10.88
CA GLY A 100 16.32 -0.37 11.80
C GLY A 100 14.97 -0.98 11.46
N GLU A 101 14.40 -1.69 12.44
CA GLU A 101 13.12 -2.38 12.27
C GLU A 101 11.93 -1.51 12.68
N GLN A 102 10.88 -1.53 11.87
CA GLN A 102 9.56 -1.00 12.20
C GLN A 102 8.62 -2.17 12.50
N ARG A 103 7.98 -2.15 13.67
CA ARG A 103 6.98 -3.15 14.08
C ARG A 103 5.59 -2.56 13.92
N ILE A 104 4.80 -3.14 13.01
CA ILE A 104 3.54 -2.56 12.54
C ILE A 104 2.37 -3.47 12.89
N LYS A 105 1.37 -2.88 13.54
CA LYS A 105 0.10 -3.52 13.89
C LYS A 105 -0.99 -2.45 13.98
N PHE A 106 -1.71 -2.24 12.88
CA PHE A 106 -2.72 -1.18 12.77
C PHE A 106 -4.14 -1.68 13.01
N ASP A 107 -5.07 -0.73 13.10
CA ASP A 107 -6.50 -0.99 13.24
C ASP A 107 -7.06 -1.70 12.00
N ALA A 108 -8.16 -2.43 12.18
CA ALA A 108 -8.83 -3.07 11.06
C ALA A 108 -9.33 -2.02 10.06
N GLY A 109 -8.96 -2.18 8.79
CA GLY A 109 -9.24 -1.22 7.71
C GLY A 109 -8.05 -0.35 7.33
N ASP A 110 -7.01 -0.27 8.17
CA ASP A 110 -5.79 0.45 7.85
C ASP A 110 -4.86 -0.37 6.97
N LEU A 111 -4.11 0.34 6.11
CA LEU A 111 -3.18 -0.25 5.16
C LEU A 111 -1.78 0.32 5.37
N VAL A 112 -0.79 -0.56 5.41
CA VAL A 112 0.63 -0.18 5.33
C VAL A 112 1.17 -0.42 3.94
N MET A 113 2.01 0.51 3.48
CA MET A 113 2.79 0.43 2.24
C MET A 113 4.27 0.50 2.59
N TYR A 114 5.08 -0.36 1.98
CA TYR A 114 6.53 -0.37 2.17
C TYR A 114 7.22 -0.85 0.88
N PRO A 115 8.52 -0.54 0.67
CA PRO A 115 9.23 -1.00 -0.51
C PRO A 115 9.21 -2.52 -0.62
N GLY A 116 8.89 -3.07 -1.79
CA GLY A 116 8.91 -4.53 -2.02
C GLY A 116 10.32 -5.14 -1.91
N THR A 117 11.35 -4.29 -1.84
CA THR A 117 12.75 -4.65 -1.59
C THR A 117 13.09 -4.84 -0.11
N SER A 118 12.20 -4.47 0.81
CA SER A 118 12.46 -4.53 2.25
C SER A 118 12.42 -5.97 2.75
N VAL A 119 13.42 -6.35 3.55
CA VAL A 119 13.33 -7.58 4.34
C VAL A 119 12.20 -7.40 5.34
N HIS A 120 11.29 -8.37 5.39
CA HIS A 120 10.17 -8.31 6.31
C HIS A 120 9.74 -9.69 6.78
N ARG A 121 9.02 -9.73 7.91
CA ARG A 121 8.46 -10.93 8.52
C ARG A 121 7.14 -10.62 9.21
N VAL A 122 6.35 -11.66 9.48
CA VAL A 122 5.20 -11.59 10.38
C VAL A 122 5.52 -12.42 11.61
N GLU A 123 5.58 -11.77 12.77
CA GLU A 123 5.82 -12.44 14.06
C GLU A 123 4.71 -13.47 14.36
N PRO A 124 4.99 -14.52 15.15
CA PRO A 124 3.98 -15.50 15.54
C PRO A 124 2.75 -14.85 16.20
N VAL A 125 1.56 -15.35 15.86
CA VAL A 125 0.31 -14.99 16.57
C VAL A 125 0.11 -15.98 17.71
N ILE A 126 0.23 -15.49 18.94
CA ILE A 126 0.26 -16.32 20.16
C ILE A 126 -1.16 -16.56 20.69
N ARG A 127 -2.05 -15.58 20.52
CA ARG A 127 -3.46 -15.62 20.91
C ARG A 127 -4.30 -15.02 19.80
N GLY A 128 -5.50 -15.57 19.55
CA GLY A 128 -6.44 -15.05 18.56
C GLY A 128 -6.00 -15.31 17.13
N GLU A 129 -6.51 -14.49 16.21
CA GLU A 129 -6.27 -14.65 14.77
C GLU A 129 -6.07 -13.31 14.07
N ARG A 130 -5.00 -13.21 13.26
CA ARG A 130 -4.73 -12.08 12.38
C ARG A 130 -5.14 -12.43 10.96
N LEU A 131 -6.20 -11.80 10.50
CA LEU A 131 -6.60 -11.76 9.10
C LEU A 131 -6.01 -10.51 8.45
N ALA A 132 -5.43 -10.69 7.26
CA ALA A 132 -4.98 -9.57 6.45
C ALA A 132 -5.20 -9.83 4.96
N CYS A 133 -5.21 -8.73 4.22
CA CYS A 133 -5.17 -8.72 2.78
C CYS A 133 -3.82 -8.15 2.34
N PHE A 134 -3.10 -8.86 1.48
CA PHE A 134 -1.76 -8.48 1.03
C PHE A 134 -1.68 -8.52 -0.50
N PHE A 135 -0.88 -7.61 -1.06
CA PHE A 135 -0.71 -7.46 -2.50
C PHE A 135 0.50 -6.59 -2.83
N TRP A 136 0.80 -6.50 -4.12
CA TRP A 136 1.88 -5.68 -4.64
C TRP A 136 1.38 -4.67 -5.65
N VAL A 137 2.07 -3.54 -5.74
CA VAL A 137 1.82 -2.50 -6.71
C VAL A 137 3.06 -2.34 -7.59
N GLU A 138 2.84 -2.44 -8.90
CA GLU A 138 3.77 -1.84 -9.86
C GLU A 138 3.42 -0.36 -9.96
N SER A 139 4.36 0.50 -9.59
CA SER A 139 4.18 1.94 -9.71
C SER A 139 4.55 2.40 -11.11
N MET A 140 3.88 3.46 -11.58
CA MET A 140 4.36 4.21 -12.74
C MET A 140 5.75 4.78 -12.48
N VAL A 141 6.10 5.10 -11.22
CA VAL A 141 7.40 5.66 -10.86
C VAL A 141 8.20 4.61 -10.08
N ARG A 142 9.23 4.05 -10.73
CA ARG A 142 10.01 2.92 -10.19
C ARG A 142 10.79 3.26 -8.91
N ALA A 143 11.41 4.43 -8.83
CA ALA A 143 12.31 4.76 -7.73
C ALA A 143 11.56 5.30 -6.50
N ASP A 144 11.83 4.73 -5.33
CA ASP A 144 11.23 5.11 -4.05
C ASP A 144 11.42 6.59 -3.72
N ALA A 145 12.63 7.10 -3.93
CA ALA A 145 12.96 8.51 -3.70
C ALA A 145 12.14 9.45 -4.60
N GLN A 146 11.94 9.09 -5.87
CA GLN A 146 11.13 9.87 -6.80
C GLN A 146 9.65 9.85 -6.40
N ARG A 147 9.10 8.69 -6.04
CA ARG A 147 7.73 8.58 -5.52
C ARG A 147 7.54 9.41 -4.26
N ARG A 148 8.49 9.35 -3.32
CA ARG A 148 8.44 10.13 -2.08
C ARG A 148 8.42 11.63 -2.35
N LEU A 149 9.26 12.12 -3.27
CA LEU A 149 9.26 13.53 -3.67
C LEU A 149 7.93 13.97 -4.29
N LEU A 150 7.33 13.14 -5.15
CA LEU A 150 6.01 13.41 -5.72
C LEU A 150 4.92 13.46 -4.64
N TYR A 151 4.94 12.50 -3.72
CA TYR A 151 4.00 12.44 -2.59
C TYR A 151 4.08 13.69 -1.72
N ASP A 152 5.28 14.06 -1.26
CA ASP A 152 5.48 15.22 -0.39
C ASP A 152 5.04 16.52 -1.10
N MET A 153 5.32 16.63 -2.41
CA MET A 153 4.89 17.76 -3.24
C MET A 153 3.36 17.84 -3.37
N ASP A 154 2.68 16.72 -3.63
CA ASP A 154 1.21 16.69 -3.74
C ASP A 154 0.52 16.99 -2.41
N MET A 155 1.08 16.49 -1.30
CA MET A 155 0.59 16.83 0.06
C MET A 155 0.75 18.32 0.36
N ALA A 156 1.89 18.91 -0.01
CA ALA A 156 2.12 20.35 0.15
C ALA A 156 1.14 21.18 -0.70
N ILE A 157 0.93 20.82 -1.97
CA ILE A 157 -0.04 21.49 -2.86
C ILE A 157 -1.45 21.39 -2.29
N THR A 158 -1.86 20.20 -1.84
CA THR A 158 -3.18 19.98 -1.23
C THR A 158 -3.36 20.79 0.05
N GLY A 159 -2.31 20.88 0.88
CA GLY A 159 -2.31 21.73 2.07
C GLY A 159 -2.51 23.21 1.73
N LEU A 160 -1.77 23.73 0.74
CA LEU A 160 -1.90 25.12 0.28
C LEU A 160 -3.28 25.41 -0.29
N ARG A 161 -3.88 24.48 -1.06
CA ARG A 161 -5.26 24.60 -1.55
C ARG A 161 -6.25 24.75 -0.42
N ARG A 162 -6.19 23.88 0.60
CA ARG A 162 -7.09 23.93 1.76
C ARG A 162 -6.97 25.25 2.52
N GLN A 163 -5.74 25.71 2.73
CA GLN A 163 -5.48 27.00 3.40
C GLN A 163 -6.00 28.19 2.59
N GLY A 164 -5.81 28.18 1.26
CA GLY A 164 -6.32 29.22 0.37
C GLY A 164 -7.84 29.27 0.32
N GLN A 165 -8.50 28.11 0.17
CA GLN A 165 -9.96 28.00 0.15
C GLN A 165 -10.60 28.46 1.45
N ALA A 166 -9.99 28.16 2.60
CA ALA A 166 -10.48 28.64 3.90
C ALA A 166 -10.50 30.18 4.03
N ARG A 167 -9.75 30.90 3.18
CA ARG A 167 -9.63 32.36 3.19
C ARG A 167 -10.45 33.05 2.09
N LEU A 168 -11.06 32.30 1.19
CA LEU A 168 -11.73 32.82 0.00
C LEU A 168 -13.24 32.54 0.04
N ALA A 169 -14.01 33.32 -0.74
CA ALA A 169 -15.43 33.05 -0.94
C ALA A 169 -15.64 31.69 -1.65
N PRO A 170 -16.75 30.97 -1.38
CA PRO A 170 -17.09 29.75 -2.09
C PRO A 170 -17.06 29.93 -3.61
N GLY A 171 -16.34 29.07 -4.33
CA GLY A 171 -16.19 29.13 -5.79
C GLY A 171 -14.99 29.95 -6.29
N ALA A 172 -14.16 30.51 -5.41
CA ALA A 172 -12.91 31.14 -5.82
C ALA A 172 -11.93 30.12 -6.42
N SER A 173 -11.22 30.53 -7.47
CA SER A 173 -10.20 29.71 -8.14
C SER A 173 -8.94 29.54 -7.30
N ASP A 174 -8.18 28.48 -7.58
CA ASP A 174 -6.85 28.25 -6.98
C ASP A 174 -5.89 29.43 -7.27
N SER A 175 -5.00 29.72 -6.31
CA SER A 175 -3.95 30.72 -6.51
C SER A 175 -3.02 30.38 -7.70
N PRO A 176 -2.47 31.38 -8.41
CA PRO A 176 -1.51 31.14 -9.50
C PRO A 176 -0.29 30.30 -9.09
N GLU A 177 0.15 30.38 -7.84
CA GLU A 177 1.26 29.61 -7.27
C GLU A 177 0.91 28.11 -7.18
N VAL A 178 -0.28 27.80 -6.65
CA VAL A 178 -0.79 26.42 -6.57
C VAL A 178 -0.93 25.81 -7.96
N VAL A 179 -1.44 26.57 -8.94
CA VAL A 179 -1.54 26.11 -10.33
C VAL A 179 -0.16 25.81 -10.91
N ARG A 180 0.83 26.70 -10.70
CA ARG A 180 2.21 26.48 -11.16
C ARG A 180 2.84 25.24 -10.53
N LEU A 181 2.72 25.07 -9.21
CA LEU A 181 3.22 23.88 -8.51
C LEU A 181 2.55 22.60 -9.01
N THR A 182 1.24 22.63 -9.25
CA THR A 182 0.51 21.50 -9.85
C THR A 182 1.05 21.17 -11.24
N GLY A 183 1.36 22.18 -12.05
CA GLY A 183 2.04 22.02 -13.33
C GLY A 183 3.41 21.34 -13.19
N CYS A 184 4.23 21.77 -12.23
CA CYS A 184 5.52 21.15 -11.92
C CYS A 184 5.37 19.67 -11.51
N TYR A 185 4.41 19.35 -10.63
CA TYR A 185 4.11 17.97 -10.23
C TYR A 185 3.80 17.09 -11.44
N HIS A 186 2.88 17.52 -12.31
CA HIS A 186 2.54 16.75 -13.51
C HIS A 186 3.68 16.66 -14.53
N ASN A 187 4.55 17.67 -14.62
CA ASN A 187 5.74 17.60 -15.46
C ASN A 187 6.74 16.56 -14.94
N LEU A 188 6.99 16.53 -13.63
CA LEU A 188 7.86 15.50 -13.02
C LEU A 188 7.28 14.11 -13.19
N LEU A 189 5.96 13.95 -12.96
CA LEU A 189 5.29 12.67 -13.21
C LEU A 189 5.45 12.23 -14.67
N ARG A 190 5.27 13.14 -15.65
CA ARG A 190 5.51 12.83 -17.08
C ARG A 190 6.97 12.47 -17.40
N MET A 191 7.93 12.98 -16.63
CA MET A 191 9.35 12.64 -16.81
C MET A 191 9.72 11.29 -16.21
N TRP A 192 9.08 10.89 -15.10
CA TRP A 192 9.46 9.70 -14.33
C TRP A 192 8.55 8.49 -14.52
N ALA A 193 7.35 8.70 -15.07
CA ALA A 193 6.38 7.63 -15.27
C ALA A 193 6.77 6.68 -16.42
N ASP A 194 6.65 5.38 -16.14
CA ASP A 194 6.65 4.26 -17.09
C ASP A 194 5.20 3.76 -17.21
N VAL A 195 4.52 4.08 -18.32
CA VAL A 195 3.08 3.81 -18.55
C VAL A 195 2.80 2.55 -19.36
#